data_AF-A0A3D3ZSX6-F1
#
_entry.id   AF-A0A3D3ZSX6-F1
#
_cell.length_a   1.000
_cell.length_b   1.000
_cell.length_c   1.000
_cell.angle_alpha   90.00
_cell.angle_beta   90.00
_cell.angle_gamma   90.00
#
_symmetry.space_group_name_H-M   'P 1'
#
loop_
_entity.id
_entity.type
_entity.pdbx_description
1 polymer ?
#
loop_
_entity_poly.entity_id
_entity_poly.type
_entity_poly.pdbx_seq_one_letter_code
_entity_poly.pdbx_strand_id
1 'polypeptide(L)'
;FDRSWYNRGVVEKVFGFCDDKQRDKWFEQVNPFEQMLIDEGIKVFKIWLTVDRAAQLQRFLDRESDPLKQWKLSWIDVEGLKKWDEYSDAITETLAKTHTDDTPWLVVRSADKRRARVNAIRAVLQQLDYTGKDAAALGDLDPKIVGGPEHLGG
;
A
#
# COMPACT_ATOMS: atom_id res chain seq x y z
N PHE A 1 3.85 -9.99 0.89
CA PHE A 1 3.80 -9.99 -0.58
C PHE A 1 4.39 -8.67 -1.08
N ASP A 2 5.32 -8.69 -2.03
CA ASP A 2 5.76 -7.46 -2.74
C ASP A 2 4.84 -7.28 -3.95
N ARG A 3 3.98 -6.25 -3.91
CA ARG A 3 2.67 -6.23 -4.59
C ARG A 3 1.76 -7.38 -4.08
N SER A 4 0.62 -7.63 -4.72
CA SER A 4 -0.34 -8.68 -4.34
C SER A 4 -1.45 -8.80 -5.39
N TRP A 5 -2.54 -9.51 -5.06
CA TRP A 5 -3.79 -9.51 -5.83
C TRP A 5 -4.40 -8.11 -6.05
N TYR A 6 -3.95 -7.10 -5.31
CA TYR A 6 -4.33 -5.69 -5.50
C TYR A 6 -3.77 -5.04 -6.77
N ASN A 7 -2.94 -5.74 -7.55
CA ASN A 7 -2.60 -5.29 -8.91
C ASN A 7 -3.86 -4.98 -9.74
N ARG A 8 -4.92 -5.80 -9.60
CA ARG A 8 -6.20 -5.58 -10.28
C ARG A 8 -6.97 -4.36 -9.81
N GLY A 9 -6.88 -4.04 -8.52
CA GLY A 9 -7.50 -2.85 -7.96
C GLY A 9 -6.92 -1.55 -8.54
N VAL A 10 -5.62 -1.55 -8.88
CA VAL A 10 -4.88 -0.33 -9.23
C VAL A 10 -4.19 -0.42 -10.59
N VAL A 11 -3.06 -1.11 -10.70
CA VAL A 11 -2.19 -1.05 -11.89
C VAL A 11 -2.87 -1.60 -13.13
N GLU A 12 -3.58 -2.74 -13.03
CA GLU A 12 -4.27 -3.32 -14.18
C GLU A 12 -5.39 -2.40 -14.69
N LYS A 13 -6.10 -1.70 -13.79
CA LYS A 13 -7.11 -0.71 -14.16
C LYS A 13 -6.50 0.48 -14.89
N VAL A 14 -5.44 1.06 -14.33
CA VAL A 14 -4.81 2.29 -14.85
C VAL A 14 -4.14 2.07 -16.22
N PHE A 15 -3.63 0.87 -16.46
CA PHE A 15 -2.98 0.49 -17.72
C PHE A 15 -3.88 -0.30 -18.69
N GLY A 16 -5.12 -0.59 -18.31
CA GLY A 16 -6.05 -1.36 -19.15
C GLY A 16 -5.65 -2.83 -19.33
N PHE A 17 -4.92 -3.42 -18.37
CA PHE A 17 -4.62 -4.85 -18.36
C PHE A 17 -5.79 -5.70 -17.87
N CYS A 18 -6.81 -5.07 -17.28
CA CYS A 18 -8.11 -5.68 -17.05
C CYS A 18 -9.23 -4.75 -17.55
N ASP A 19 -10.35 -5.34 -17.97
CA ASP A 19 -11.57 -4.59 -18.23
C ASP A 19 -12.35 -4.28 -16.93
N ASP A 20 -13.36 -3.41 -17.02
CA ASP A 20 -14.14 -2.98 -15.87
C ASP A 20 -14.91 -4.14 -15.22
N LYS A 21 -15.43 -5.08 -16.02
CA LYS A 21 -16.16 -6.25 -15.50
C LYS A 21 -15.23 -7.18 -14.71
N GLN A 22 -13.99 -7.33 -15.14
CA GLN A 22 -12.97 -8.10 -14.43
C GLN A 22 -12.59 -7.44 -13.11
N ARG A 23 -12.49 -6.11 -13.07
CA ARG A 23 -12.19 -5.36 -11.84
C ARG A 23 -13.35 -5.38 -10.87
N ASP A 24 -14.58 -5.21 -11.34
CA ASP A 24 -15.79 -5.28 -10.53
C ASP A 24 -15.95 -6.66 -9.91
N LYS A 25 -15.79 -7.72 -10.71
CA LYS A 25 -15.77 -9.09 -10.21
C LYS A 25 -14.67 -9.31 -9.16
N TRP A 26 -13.50 -8.71 -9.34
CA TRP A 26 -12.44 -8.79 -8.34
C TRP A 26 -12.80 -8.08 -7.04
N PHE A 27 -13.48 -6.92 -7.09
CA PHE A 27 -14.00 -6.27 -5.89
C PHE A 27 -15.02 -7.13 -5.14
N GLU A 28 -15.87 -7.86 -5.85
CA GLU A 28 -16.81 -8.83 -5.24
C GLU A 28 -16.08 -10.01 -4.57
N GLN A 29 -14.86 -10.34 -5.02
CA GLN A 29 -14.11 -11.52 -4.58
C GLN A 29 -13.07 -11.24 -3.51
N VAL A 30 -12.45 -10.05 -3.50
CA VAL A 30 -11.28 -9.77 -2.66
C VAL A 30 -11.60 -9.80 -1.16
N ASN A 31 -12.70 -9.18 -0.73
CA ASN A 31 -13.07 -9.17 0.68
C ASN A 31 -13.47 -10.59 1.16
N PRO A 32 -14.32 -11.37 0.44
CA PRO A 32 -14.57 -12.77 0.80
C PRO A 32 -13.32 -13.64 0.81
N PHE A 33 -12.40 -13.43 -0.13
CA PHE A 33 -11.13 -14.16 -0.16
C PHE A 33 -10.28 -13.86 1.09
N GLU A 34 -10.17 -12.60 1.48
CA GLU A 34 -9.47 -12.20 2.69
C GLU A 34 -10.16 -12.74 3.95
N GLN A 35 -11.49 -12.75 3.99
CA GLN A 35 -12.26 -13.35 5.08
C GLN A 35 -11.96 -14.84 5.24
N MET A 36 -11.91 -15.59 4.13
CA MET A 36 -11.55 -17.02 4.18
C MET A 36 -10.17 -17.26 4.81
N LEU A 37 -9.20 -16.36 4.58
CA LEU A 37 -7.89 -16.46 5.22
C LEU A 37 -7.99 -16.21 6.73
N ILE A 38 -8.75 -15.19 7.14
CA ILE A 38 -8.97 -14.86 8.55
C ILE A 38 -9.67 -15.99 9.29
N ASP A 39 -10.69 -16.59 8.68
CA ASP A 39 -11.46 -17.69 9.27
C ASP A 39 -10.57 -18.91 9.56
N GLU A 40 -9.53 -19.13 8.75
CA GLU A 40 -8.49 -20.15 8.97
C GLU A 40 -7.37 -19.70 9.94
N GLY A 41 -7.56 -18.58 10.64
CA GLY A 41 -6.63 -18.04 11.63
C GLY A 41 -5.43 -17.29 11.04
N ILE A 42 -5.42 -16.99 9.73
CA ILE A 42 -4.34 -16.23 9.10
C ILE A 42 -4.55 -14.74 9.34
N LYS A 43 -3.53 -14.07 9.89
CA LYS A 43 -3.53 -12.61 10.03
C LYS A 43 -3.09 -11.94 8.73
N VAL A 44 -3.98 -11.15 8.14
CA VAL A 44 -3.72 -10.41 6.89
C VAL A 44 -3.43 -8.94 7.22
N PHE A 45 -2.22 -8.48 6.88
CA PHE A 45 -1.82 -7.08 7.04
C PHE A 45 -1.70 -6.42 5.67
N LYS A 46 -2.54 -5.42 5.41
CA LYS A 46 -2.52 -4.63 4.17
C LYS A 46 -1.84 -3.30 4.41
N ILE A 47 -0.73 -3.05 3.72
CA ILE A 47 0.09 -1.84 3.89
C ILE A 47 0.17 -1.09 2.56
N TRP A 48 -0.31 0.14 2.54
CA TRP A 48 -0.17 1.05 1.40
C TRP A 48 0.89 2.10 1.69
N LEU A 49 2.00 2.08 0.96
CA LEU A 49 3.04 3.10 1.08
C LEU A 49 2.69 4.29 0.19
N THR A 50 2.28 5.41 0.79
CA THR A 50 1.98 6.64 0.06
C THR A 50 3.19 7.57 0.00
N VAL A 51 3.32 8.33 -1.07
CA VAL A 51 4.32 9.38 -1.25
C VAL A 51 3.67 10.49 -2.05
N ASP A 52 4.01 11.74 -1.75
CA ASP A 52 3.53 12.86 -2.53
C ASP A 52 4.10 12.85 -3.97
N ARG A 53 3.41 13.51 -4.90
CA ARG A 53 3.77 13.52 -6.33
C ARG A 53 5.18 14.05 -6.56
N ALA A 54 5.57 15.10 -5.82
CA ALA A 54 6.86 15.75 -5.99
C ALA A 54 8.01 14.84 -5.54
N ALA A 55 7.88 14.20 -4.38
CA ALA A 55 8.81 13.23 -3.85
C ALA A 55 8.84 11.94 -4.67
N GLN A 56 7.72 11.54 -5.29
CA GLN A 56 7.71 10.45 -6.26
C GLN A 56 8.59 10.83 -7.46
N LEU A 57 8.34 11.98 -8.09
CA LEU A 57 9.11 12.47 -9.23
C LEU A 57 10.60 12.61 -8.89
N GLN A 58 10.95 13.17 -7.73
CA GLN A 58 12.34 13.27 -7.29
C GLN A 58 13.00 11.90 -7.18
N ARG A 59 12.31 10.89 -6.62
CA ARG A 59 12.83 9.52 -6.53
C ARG A 59 13.06 8.89 -7.89
N PHE A 60 12.28 9.26 -8.91
CA PHE A 60 12.50 8.82 -10.27
C PHE A 60 13.80 9.39 -10.82
N LEU A 61 13.97 10.71 -10.73
CA LEU A 61 15.19 11.40 -11.19
C LEU A 61 16.44 10.88 -10.46
N ASP A 62 16.34 10.63 -9.15
CA ASP A 62 17.43 10.05 -8.35
C ASP A 62 17.77 8.61 -8.78
N ARG A 63 16.80 7.83 -9.26
CA ARG A 63 17.03 6.45 -9.75
C ARG A 63 17.63 6.44 -11.13
N GLU A 64 17.21 7.37 -11.99
CA GLU A 64 17.74 7.52 -13.34
C GLU A 64 19.21 7.91 -13.31
N SER A 65 19.59 8.78 -12.37
CA SER A 65 20.97 9.25 -12.21
C SER A 65 21.90 8.30 -11.42
N ASP A 66 21.38 7.25 -10.78
CA ASP A 66 22.15 6.31 -9.96
C ASP A 66 22.31 4.94 -10.65
N PRO A 67 23.51 4.59 -11.16
CA PRO A 67 23.78 3.31 -11.83
C PRO A 67 23.42 2.07 -11.02
N LEU A 68 23.41 2.15 -9.68
CA LEU A 68 23.05 1.03 -8.80
C LEU A 68 21.54 0.86 -8.64
N LYS A 69 20.74 1.83 -9.10
CA LYS A 69 19.27 1.86 -8.94
C LYS A 69 18.51 1.95 -10.25
N GLN A 70 19.16 2.26 -11.37
CA GLN A 70 18.53 2.37 -12.70
C GLN A 70 17.67 1.16 -13.07
N TRP A 71 18.11 -0.05 -12.74
CA TRP A 71 17.38 -1.29 -13.02
C TRP A 71 15.99 -1.37 -12.35
N LYS A 72 15.69 -0.49 -11.38
CA LYS A 72 14.39 -0.39 -10.71
C LYS A 72 13.37 0.48 -11.46
N LEU A 73 13.75 1.07 -12.59
CA LEU A 73 12.86 1.84 -13.45
C LEU A 73 12.31 0.93 -14.54
N SER A 74 11.00 0.70 -14.53
CA SER A 74 10.30 0.05 -15.63
C SER A 74 9.57 1.08 -16.50
N TRP A 75 9.16 0.66 -17.70
CA TRP A 75 8.32 1.50 -18.57
C TRP A 75 6.99 1.88 -17.91
N ILE A 76 6.43 0.99 -17.09
CA ILE A 76 5.19 1.23 -16.31
C ILE A 76 5.41 2.38 -15.34
N ASP A 77 6.58 2.40 -14.69
CA ASP A 77 6.93 3.45 -13.73
C ASP A 77 7.00 4.82 -14.43
N VAL A 78 7.58 4.89 -15.63
CA VAL A 78 7.69 6.14 -16.41
C VAL A 78 6.33 6.61 -16.93
N GLU A 79 5.54 5.73 -17.55
CA GLU A 79 4.21 6.08 -18.04
C GLU A 79 3.23 6.39 -16.88
N GLY A 80 3.45 5.78 -15.72
CA GLY A 80 2.67 6.04 -14.52
C GLY A 80 2.76 7.47 -14.01
N LEU A 81 3.85 8.20 -14.30
CA LEU A 81 3.98 9.62 -13.94
C LEU A 81 2.94 10.50 -14.63
N LYS A 82 2.52 10.14 -15.85
CA LYS A 82 1.48 10.85 -16.62
C LYS A 82 0.08 10.51 -16.12
N LYS A 83 -0.08 9.34 -15.50
CA LYS A 83 -1.36 8.76 -15.04
C LYS A 83 -1.59 8.99 -13.54
N TRP A 84 -0.98 10.02 -12.96
CA TRP A 84 -1.06 10.29 -11.52
C TRP A 84 -2.50 10.37 -11.00
N ASP A 85 -3.36 11.09 -11.72
CA ASP A 85 -4.76 11.26 -11.30
C ASP A 85 -5.54 9.93 -11.42
N GLU A 86 -5.37 9.18 -12.52
CA GLU A 86 -5.95 7.85 -12.70
C GLU A 86 -5.51 6.86 -11.60
N TYR A 87 -4.23 6.92 -11.21
CA TYR A 87 -3.70 6.16 -10.08
C TYR A 87 -4.35 6.58 -8.77
N SER A 88 -4.43 7.88 -8.51
CA SER A 88 -5.00 8.42 -7.28
C SER A 88 -6.46 8.01 -7.11
N ASP A 89 -7.24 8.07 -8.19
CA ASP A 89 -8.64 7.64 -8.22
C ASP A 89 -8.75 6.13 -7.98
N ALA A 90 -7.95 5.32 -8.69
CA ALA A 90 -7.98 3.87 -8.55
C ALA A 90 -7.56 3.40 -7.15
N ILE A 91 -6.57 4.06 -6.54
CA ILE A 91 -6.11 3.80 -5.16
C ILE A 91 -7.21 4.17 -4.17
N THR A 92 -7.77 5.38 -4.27
CA THR A 92 -8.82 5.87 -3.37
C THR A 92 -10.03 4.95 -3.39
N GLU A 93 -10.51 4.59 -4.56
CA GLU A 93 -11.63 3.66 -4.72
C GLU A 93 -11.31 2.28 -4.14
N THR A 94 -10.10 1.77 -4.42
CA THR A 94 -9.67 0.44 -3.96
C THR A 94 -9.61 0.38 -2.44
N LEU A 95 -8.96 1.37 -1.81
CA LEU A 95 -8.86 1.43 -0.36
C LEU A 95 -10.24 1.62 0.28
N ALA A 96 -11.11 2.46 -0.29
CA ALA A 96 -12.47 2.65 0.22
C ALA A 96 -13.33 1.37 0.18
N LYS A 97 -13.24 0.58 -0.90
CA LYS A 97 -14.03 -0.66 -1.08
C LYS A 97 -13.49 -1.87 -0.31
N THR A 98 -12.21 -1.84 0.07
CA THR A 98 -11.51 -3.00 0.65
C THR A 98 -10.92 -2.73 2.03
N HIS A 99 -11.16 -1.55 2.61
CA HIS A 99 -10.88 -1.29 4.01
C HIS A 99 -12.04 -1.84 4.86
N THR A 100 -11.77 -2.89 5.63
CA THR A 100 -12.74 -3.51 6.54
C THR A 100 -12.19 -3.56 7.95
N ASP A 101 -13.05 -3.74 8.95
CA ASP A 101 -12.63 -3.85 10.35
C ASP A 101 -11.73 -5.09 10.58
N ASP A 102 -12.01 -6.19 9.87
CA ASP A 102 -11.23 -7.43 9.97
C ASP A 102 -9.89 -7.37 9.22
N THR A 103 -9.83 -6.60 8.12
CA THR A 103 -8.61 -6.38 7.33
C THR A 103 -8.43 -4.91 7.01
N PRO A 104 -8.03 -4.09 7.99
CA PRO A 104 -7.86 -2.67 7.76
C PRO A 104 -6.64 -2.41 6.87
N TRP A 105 -6.76 -1.39 6.03
CA TRP A 105 -5.62 -0.79 5.34
C TRP A 105 -4.80 0.08 6.28
N LEU A 106 -3.50 -0.17 6.33
CA LEU A 106 -2.50 0.71 6.94
C LEU A 106 -1.87 1.59 5.85
N VAL A 107 -2.20 2.87 5.84
CA VAL A 107 -1.57 3.85 4.96
C VAL A 107 -0.36 4.45 5.65
N VAL A 108 0.81 4.31 5.03
CA VAL A 108 2.10 4.74 5.59
C VAL A 108 2.72 5.80 4.71
N ARG A 109 2.88 7.02 5.23
CA ARG A 109 3.60 8.10 4.56
C ARG A 109 5.08 7.75 4.46
N SER A 110 5.52 7.53 3.23
CA SER A 110 6.81 6.90 2.95
C SER A 110 7.93 7.86 2.57
N ALA A 111 7.68 9.18 2.57
CA ALA A 111 8.65 10.22 2.19
C ALA A 111 9.99 10.05 2.94
N ASP A 112 9.94 9.96 4.27
CA ASP A 112 11.05 9.47 5.10
C ASP A 112 11.03 7.94 5.18
N LYS A 113 11.93 7.30 4.42
CA LYS A 113 12.03 5.84 4.35
C LYS A 113 12.34 5.18 5.69
N ARG A 114 13.08 5.84 6.59
CA ARG A 114 13.47 5.26 7.89
C ARG A 114 12.25 5.24 8.82
N ARG A 115 11.54 6.37 8.92
CA ARG A 115 10.30 6.45 9.72
C ARG A 115 9.22 5.52 9.20
N ALA A 116 9.06 5.43 7.88
CA ALA A 116 8.07 4.55 7.27
C ALA A 116 8.33 3.07 7.61
N ARG A 117 9.59 2.62 7.53
CA ARG A 117 9.96 1.24 7.87
C ARG A 117 9.68 0.93 9.34
N VAL A 118 10.13 1.79 10.25
CA VAL A 118 9.94 1.58 11.70
C VAL A 118 8.46 1.55 12.04
N ASN A 119 7.67 2.50 11.54
CA ASN A 119 6.24 2.54 11.86
C ASN A 119 5.45 1.41 11.19
N ALA A 120 5.79 0.98 9.98
CA ALA A 120 5.15 -0.18 9.36
C ALA A 120 5.39 -1.46 10.17
N ILE A 121 6.63 -1.68 10.64
CA ILE A 121 6.96 -2.80 11.54
C ILE A 121 6.18 -2.70 12.84
N ARG A 122 6.15 -1.51 13.47
CA ARG A 122 5.37 -1.27 14.69
C ARG A 122 3.89 -1.59 14.51
N ALA A 123 3.29 -1.13 13.40
CA ALA A 123 1.86 -1.30 13.15
C ALA A 123 1.45 -2.77 13.06
N VAL A 124 2.31 -3.61 12.48
CA VAL A 124 2.12 -5.07 12.44
C VAL A 124 2.31 -5.67 13.84
N LEU A 125 3.43 -5.38 14.50
CA LEU A 125 3.75 -5.95 15.82
C LEU A 125 2.76 -5.54 16.92
N GLN A 126 2.15 -4.36 16.83
CA GLN A 126 1.15 -3.90 17.79
C GLN A 126 -0.12 -4.76 17.75
N GLN A 127 -0.51 -5.24 16.56
CA GLN A 127 -1.71 -6.07 16.35
C GLN A 127 -1.49 -7.55 16.69
N LEU A 128 -0.24 -7.97 16.91
CA LEU A 128 0.08 -9.35 17.29
C LEU A 128 0.25 -9.45 18.81
N ASP A 129 -0.37 -10.47 19.39
CA ASP A 129 -0.11 -10.90 20.77
C ASP A 129 0.91 -12.05 20.75
N TYR A 130 2.17 -11.73 21.06
CA TYR A 130 3.28 -12.68 21.00
C TYR A 130 4.02 -12.73 22.32
N THR A 131 4.53 -13.91 22.66
CA THR A 131 5.29 -14.12 23.90
C THR A 131 6.53 -13.22 23.95
N GLY A 132 6.72 -12.51 25.07
CA GLY A 132 7.86 -11.61 25.25
C GLY A 132 7.72 -10.25 24.59
N LYS A 133 6.50 -9.83 24.21
CA LYS A 133 6.24 -8.48 23.70
C LYS A 133 6.63 -7.42 24.73
N ASP A 134 7.66 -6.65 24.41
CA ASP A 134 8.08 -5.46 25.16
C ASP A 134 7.41 -4.22 24.55
N ALA A 135 6.35 -3.74 25.22
CA ALA A 135 5.61 -2.56 24.78
C ALA A 135 6.46 -1.29 24.80
N ALA A 136 7.43 -1.18 25.72
CA ALA A 136 8.30 -0.02 25.81
C ALA A 136 9.33 0.00 24.67
N ALA A 137 9.91 -1.15 24.32
CA ALA A 137 10.81 -1.26 23.18
C ALA A 137 10.09 -1.05 21.84
N LEU A 138 8.84 -1.52 21.73
CA LEU A 138 8.03 -1.32 20.54
C LEU A 138 7.72 0.17 20.33
N GLY A 139 7.34 0.88 21.39
CA GLY A 139 6.97 2.29 21.36
C GLY A 139 5.69 2.58 20.58
N ASP A 140 5.36 3.86 20.49
CA ASP A 140 4.12 4.32 19.86
C ASP A 140 4.23 4.45 18.34
N LEU A 141 3.07 4.32 17.69
CA LEU A 141 2.91 4.69 16.29
C LEU A 141 2.92 6.21 16.17
N ASP A 142 3.64 6.72 15.19
CA ASP A 142 3.57 8.14 14.83
C ASP A 142 2.31 8.36 13.96
N PRO A 143 1.25 9.03 14.48
CA PRO A 143 0.00 9.23 13.74
C PRO A 143 0.19 10.15 12.52
N LYS A 144 1.32 10.85 12.42
CA LYS A 144 1.68 11.63 11.23
C LYS A 144 2.25 10.75 10.12
N ILE A 145 2.66 9.52 10.43
CA ILE A 145 3.28 8.60 9.48
C ILE A 145 2.34 7.46 9.11
N VAL A 146 1.57 6.93 10.07
CA VAL A 146 0.68 5.77 9.84
C VAL A 146 -0.74 6.08 10.28
N GLY A 147 -1.70 5.66 9.47
CA GLY A 147 -3.12 5.69 9.77
C GLY A 147 -3.93 4.87 8.77
N GLY A 148 -5.22 5.16 8.65
CA GLY A 148 -6.12 4.52 7.70
C GLY A 148 -6.16 5.23 6.34
N PRO A 149 -7.16 4.91 5.50
CA PRO A 149 -7.38 5.54 4.19
C PRO A 149 -7.46 7.08 4.23
N GLU A 150 -7.82 7.68 5.37
CA GLU A 150 -7.84 9.14 5.57
C GLU A 150 -6.46 9.81 5.39
N HIS A 151 -5.37 9.04 5.40
CA HIS A 151 -4.03 9.54 5.13
C HIS A 151 -3.68 9.62 3.63
N LEU A 152 -4.57 9.19 2.73
CA LEU A 152 -4.44 9.29 1.25
C LEU A 152 -4.77 10.71 0.73
N GLY A 153 -4.17 11.77 1.27
CA GLY A 153 -4.59 13.11 0.83
C GLY A 153 -3.90 14.31 1.44
N GLY A 154 -2.64 14.20 1.86
CA GLY A 154 -1.90 15.41 2.25
C GLY A 154 -0.41 15.24 2.25
#